data_AF-A0A926Y4I6-F1
#
_entry.id   AF-A0A926Y4I6-F1
#
_cell.length_a   1.000
_cell.length_b   1.000
_cell.length_c   1.000
_cell.angle_alpha   90.00
_cell.angle_beta   90.00
_cell.angle_gamma   90.00
#
_symmetry.space_group_name_H-M   'P 1'
#
loop_
_entity.id
_entity.type
_entity.pdbx_description
1 polymer ?
#
loop_
_entity_poly.entity_id
_entity_poly.type
_entity_poly.pdbx_seq_one_letter_code
_entity_poly.pdbx_strand_id
1 'polypeptide(L)'
;MTNVFQQLEQRFHQLGKDLTPEVVETATQSLQEWLERNIDCLAARKPGAEFNGTMMQWFHWYLPSDGTHWNQLADRAQELAKAGITAIWMPPACKAMEGENDVGYGIYDLYDLGEFNQSKSTRTKYGTKDEYVAAVKAIQRAGMQAYADVVFNHKMGADCTEEFEVVPYDRSDRNCPIDGERTIRGWTEFSFPGRGDKYSSMKWHWWHFDALDYDDGNPGYRAVYQVKGKSFDTKVDLRQGNYDYLMGCDLDMNHPEVRGELKYWGEWLMNTVGLDGFRLDAIKHINGDFFSDWLDHLEHYAEKDLFCVGEYWTEDFGSLSWYIGNAGGRLNLFDVPLHYNFHRASLSGGNYDMRSILDNTLMKHLPMFAVTLVDNHDTQPLQALESIVESWFKPLAYAVILLRAEGYPCIFYADYYGAHYRDKGRDGNEHEIWLDSHRWLIDRFLFARQYFAYGAQYDYFDHWDIIGWTRLGSEQHPGAMAVIMSDGPDGSKWMEVGKPNTTFYDITEHIKEPVRTNQDGWGEFRCNGGSVSVWVERDPLLSCLTGLPIEIRVGE
;
A
#
# COMPACT_ATOMS: atom_id res chain seq x y z
N MET A 1 14.86 29.31 5.25
CA MET A 1 15.72 28.11 5.08
C MET A 1 14.90 27.13 4.26
N THR A 2 15.41 26.69 3.12
CA THR A 2 14.72 25.74 2.24
C THR A 2 14.48 24.43 3.00
N ASN A 3 13.24 23.92 3.00
CA ASN A 3 12.88 22.66 3.67
C ASN A 3 13.77 21.52 3.13
N VAL A 4 14.18 20.57 3.98
CA VAL A 4 15.04 19.44 3.60
C VAL A 4 14.48 18.64 2.42
N PHE A 5 13.15 18.55 2.32
CA PHE A 5 12.44 17.92 1.21
C PHE A 5 12.55 18.69 -0.11
N GLN A 6 12.42 20.02 -0.07
CA GLN A 6 12.63 20.88 -1.25
C GLN A 6 14.08 20.82 -1.76
N GLN A 7 15.05 20.62 -0.87
CA GLN A 7 16.45 20.41 -1.27
C GLN A 7 16.64 19.06 -1.98
N LEU A 8 15.95 18.01 -1.51
CA LEU A 8 15.96 16.69 -2.15
C LEU A 8 15.32 16.76 -3.54
N GLU A 9 14.14 17.36 -3.63
CA GLU A 9 13.43 17.58 -4.89
C GLU A 9 14.31 18.31 -5.92
N GLN A 10 14.92 19.44 -5.54
CA GLN A 10 15.83 20.19 -6.40
C GLN A 10 17.05 19.35 -6.87
N ARG A 11 17.59 18.50 -6.00
CA ARG A 11 18.68 17.58 -6.35
C ARG A 11 18.20 16.56 -7.38
N PHE A 12 17.01 15.99 -7.21
CA PHE A 12 16.48 14.97 -8.11
C PHE A 12 16.04 15.54 -9.46
N HIS A 13 15.53 16.77 -9.48
CA HIS A 13 15.23 17.48 -10.73
C HIS A 13 16.48 17.72 -11.59
N GLN A 14 17.67 17.78 -11.00
CA GLN A 14 18.94 17.91 -11.72
C GLN A 14 19.47 16.58 -12.28
N LEU A 15 19.00 15.42 -11.79
CA LEU A 15 19.45 14.11 -12.24
C LEU A 15 18.89 13.73 -13.63
N GLY A 16 17.93 14.50 -14.14
CA GLY A 16 17.25 14.23 -15.41
C GLY A 16 15.82 13.71 -15.22
N LYS A 17 15.06 13.67 -16.32
CA LYS A 17 13.65 13.25 -16.31
C LYS A 17 13.43 11.78 -16.69
N ASP A 18 14.47 11.12 -17.22
CA ASP A 18 14.39 9.79 -17.79
C ASP A 18 15.03 8.76 -16.83
N LEU A 19 14.29 7.70 -16.51
CA LEU A 19 14.72 6.55 -15.69
C LEU A 19 15.76 5.66 -16.43
N THR A 20 16.89 6.23 -16.84
CA THR A 20 18.01 5.42 -17.36
C THR A 20 18.72 4.68 -16.22
N PRO A 21 19.40 3.54 -16.46
CA PRO A 21 20.09 2.80 -15.40
C PRO A 21 21.10 3.65 -14.60
N GLU A 22 21.81 4.56 -15.26
CA GLU A 22 22.81 5.44 -14.65
C GLU A 22 22.16 6.52 -13.76
N VAL A 23 21.02 7.07 -14.19
CA VAL A 23 20.20 8.00 -13.39
C VAL A 23 19.66 7.29 -12.16
N VAL A 24 19.16 6.08 -12.33
CA VAL A 24 18.58 5.25 -11.28
C VAL A 24 19.62 4.89 -10.20
N GLU A 25 20.82 4.46 -10.59
CA GLU A 25 21.91 4.15 -9.65
C GLU A 25 22.32 5.40 -8.86
N THR A 26 22.51 6.52 -9.55
CA THR A 26 22.89 7.80 -8.94
C THR A 26 21.80 8.32 -8.00
N ALA A 27 20.53 8.19 -8.38
CA ALA A 27 19.37 8.56 -7.58
C ALA A 27 19.30 7.74 -6.29
N THR A 28 19.51 6.43 -6.41
CA THR A 28 19.51 5.50 -5.27
C THR A 28 20.55 5.89 -4.23
N GLN A 29 21.81 6.04 -4.64
CA GLN A 29 22.89 6.46 -3.74
C GLN A 29 22.60 7.84 -3.13
N SER A 30 22.10 8.77 -3.95
CA SER A 30 21.77 10.12 -3.50
C SER A 30 20.67 10.15 -2.44
N LEU A 31 19.65 9.29 -2.56
CA LEU A 31 18.55 9.20 -1.59
C LEU A 31 19.02 8.57 -0.28
N GLN A 32 19.82 7.50 -0.35
CA GLN A 32 20.41 6.85 0.82
C GLN A 32 21.27 7.83 1.63
N GLU A 33 22.21 8.53 0.98
CA GLU A 33 23.03 9.56 1.62
C GLU A 33 22.20 10.68 2.23
N TRP A 34 21.13 11.10 1.55
CA TRP A 34 20.25 12.14 2.06
C TRP A 34 19.48 11.64 3.30
N LEU A 35 18.96 10.41 3.28
CA LEU A 35 18.25 9.81 4.40
C LEU A 35 19.18 9.71 5.62
N GLU A 36 20.38 9.16 5.46
CA GLU A 36 21.37 9.04 6.54
C GLU A 36 21.69 10.39 7.21
N ARG A 37 21.83 11.46 6.41
CA ARG A 37 22.13 12.80 6.94
C ARG A 37 20.94 13.49 7.60
N ASN A 38 19.71 13.09 7.27
CA ASN A 38 18.50 13.78 7.71
C ASN A 38 17.62 12.92 8.62
N ILE A 39 17.98 11.67 8.91
CA ILE A 39 17.11 10.73 9.66
C ILE A 39 16.72 11.26 11.03
N ASP A 40 17.63 11.88 11.77
CA ASP A 40 17.34 12.48 13.08
C ASP A 40 16.36 13.66 12.97
N CYS A 41 16.49 14.47 11.91
CA CYS A 41 15.59 15.59 11.64
C CYS A 41 14.19 15.08 11.26
N LEU A 42 14.12 14.05 10.39
CA LEU A 42 12.87 13.41 10.00
C LEU A 42 12.19 12.73 11.19
N ALA A 43 12.97 12.06 12.05
CA ALA A 43 12.47 11.45 13.27
C ALA A 43 11.95 12.51 14.25
N ALA A 44 12.64 13.64 14.41
CA ALA A 44 12.23 14.72 15.31
C ALA A 44 10.95 15.46 14.84
N ARG A 45 10.60 15.39 13.55
CA ARG A 45 9.32 15.91 13.04
C ARG A 45 8.14 15.04 13.44
N LYS A 46 8.36 13.75 13.64
CA LYS A 46 7.32 12.84 14.11
C LYS A 46 7.27 12.93 15.64
N PRO A 47 6.08 13.08 16.26
CA PRO A 47 5.98 12.88 17.71
C PRO A 47 6.53 11.49 18.02
N GLY A 48 7.27 11.36 19.14
CA GLY A 48 7.80 10.07 19.56
C GLY A 48 6.66 9.05 19.59
N ALA A 49 6.78 7.99 18.78
CA ALA A 49 5.72 7.00 18.67
C ALA A 49 5.61 6.25 20.00
N GLU A 50 4.45 6.35 20.66
CA GLU A 50 4.19 5.63 21.92
C GLU A 50 4.02 4.11 21.68
N PHE A 51 3.82 3.69 20.43
CA PHE A 51 3.60 2.31 20.02
C PHE A 51 3.99 2.08 18.55
N ASN A 52 4.24 0.82 18.17
CA ASN A 52 4.49 0.44 16.78
C ASN A 52 3.22 0.58 15.93
N GLY A 53 3.31 1.29 14.79
CA GLY A 53 2.21 1.40 13.83
C GLY A 53 2.00 0.13 13.00
N THR A 54 0.73 -0.22 12.74
CA THR A 54 0.32 -1.24 11.77
C THR A 54 -0.90 -0.79 10.98
N MET A 55 -0.78 -0.81 9.66
CA MET A 55 -1.86 -0.51 8.74
C MET A 55 -2.61 -1.79 8.34
N MET A 56 -3.88 -1.64 7.98
CA MET A 56 -4.66 -2.70 7.34
C MET A 56 -5.34 -2.17 6.08
N GLN A 57 -5.14 -2.84 4.96
CA GLN A 57 -5.99 -2.70 3.78
C GLN A 57 -7.33 -3.37 4.08
N TRP A 58 -8.39 -2.58 4.23
CA TRP A 58 -9.70 -3.06 4.66
C TRP A 58 -10.61 -3.47 3.52
N PHE A 59 -10.10 -4.13 2.49
CA PHE A 59 -10.92 -4.68 1.41
C PHE A 59 -10.16 -5.72 0.61
N HIS A 60 -10.88 -6.49 -0.19
CA HIS A 60 -10.34 -7.29 -1.29
C HIS A 60 -11.26 -7.13 -2.51
N TRP A 61 -10.80 -7.54 -3.70
CA TRP A 61 -11.50 -7.24 -4.96
C TRP A 61 -12.95 -7.76 -4.98
N TYR A 62 -13.15 -9.00 -4.54
CA TYR A 62 -14.40 -9.74 -4.63
C TYR A 62 -15.37 -9.56 -3.45
N LEU A 63 -15.25 -8.47 -2.68
CA LEU A 63 -16.29 -8.15 -1.69
C LEU A 63 -17.68 -8.09 -2.37
N PRO A 64 -18.74 -8.56 -1.71
CA PRO A 64 -20.09 -8.47 -2.24
C PRO A 64 -20.52 -7.00 -2.45
N SER A 65 -21.32 -6.74 -3.49
CA SER A 65 -21.94 -5.43 -3.68
C SER A 65 -23.25 -5.30 -2.89
N ASP A 66 -23.18 -5.45 -1.57
CA ASP A 66 -24.35 -5.37 -0.69
C ASP A 66 -24.49 -4.03 0.04
N GLY A 67 -23.51 -3.13 -0.09
CA GLY A 67 -23.53 -1.80 0.51
C GLY A 67 -23.33 -1.79 2.03
N THR A 68 -22.91 -2.91 2.63
CA THR A 68 -22.79 -3.03 4.09
C THR A 68 -21.38 -2.74 4.62
N HIS A 69 -20.40 -2.57 3.72
CA HIS A 69 -18.98 -2.53 4.04
C HIS A 69 -18.60 -1.44 5.05
N TRP A 70 -19.15 -0.23 4.92
CA TRP A 70 -18.88 0.86 5.86
C TRP A 70 -19.43 0.59 7.26
N ASN A 71 -20.62 0.01 7.36
CA ASN A 71 -21.20 -0.37 8.65
C ASN A 71 -20.37 -1.48 9.32
N GLN A 72 -19.92 -2.48 8.55
CA GLN A 72 -19.04 -3.53 9.05
C GLN A 72 -17.71 -2.96 9.58
N LEU A 73 -17.12 -1.99 8.88
CA LEU A 73 -15.92 -1.29 9.35
C LEU A 73 -16.19 -0.54 10.66
N ALA A 74 -17.30 0.19 10.74
CA ALA A 74 -17.69 0.92 11.95
C ALA A 74 -17.87 -0.01 13.17
N ASP A 75 -18.53 -1.15 12.97
CA ASP A 75 -18.80 -2.14 14.02
C ASP A 75 -17.52 -2.82 14.52
N ARG A 76 -16.54 -3.03 13.65
CA ARG A 76 -15.27 -3.72 13.96
C ARG A 76 -14.14 -2.81 14.40
N ALA A 77 -14.27 -1.49 14.31
CA ALA A 77 -13.17 -0.57 14.61
C ALA A 77 -12.51 -0.81 15.98
N GLN A 78 -13.30 -1.05 17.03
CA GLN A 78 -12.78 -1.36 18.37
C GLN A 78 -12.09 -2.73 18.46
N GLU A 79 -12.56 -3.73 17.72
CA GLU A 79 -11.92 -5.04 17.64
C GLU A 79 -10.53 -4.93 17.00
N LEU A 80 -10.43 -4.19 15.89
CA LEU A 80 -9.19 -3.97 15.15
C LEU A 80 -8.15 -3.20 15.96
N ALA A 81 -8.56 -2.11 16.61
CA ALA A 81 -7.68 -1.32 17.47
C ALA A 81 -7.11 -2.17 18.62
N LYS A 82 -7.94 -3.00 19.25
CA LYS A 82 -7.50 -3.93 20.31
C LYS A 82 -6.56 -5.00 19.79
N ALA A 83 -6.76 -5.49 18.56
CA ALA A 83 -5.86 -6.42 17.93
C ALA A 83 -4.49 -5.79 17.63
N GLY A 84 -4.38 -4.46 17.55
CA GLY A 84 -3.13 -3.73 17.32
C GLY A 84 -3.02 -3.06 15.96
N ILE A 85 -4.13 -2.96 15.23
CA ILE A 85 -4.20 -2.11 14.04
C ILE A 85 -4.26 -0.65 14.50
N THR A 86 -3.49 0.21 13.83
CA THR A 86 -3.39 1.64 14.15
C THR A 86 -3.85 2.53 13.01
N ALA A 87 -3.98 1.99 11.79
CA ALA A 87 -4.53 2.70 10.66
C ALA A 87 -5.27 1.78 9.69
N ILE A 88 -6.28 2.34 9.02
CA ILE A 88 -7.11 1.64 8.04
C ILE A 88 -6.99 2.34 6.68
N TRP A 89 -6.53 1.61 5.66
CA TRP A 89 -6.68 2.00 4.27
C TRP A 89 -8.02 1.45 3.74
N MET A 90 -8.91 2.36 3.38
CA MET A 90 -10.24 2.07 2.85
C MET A 90 -10.23 2.08 1.32
N PRO A 91 -11.08 1.30 0.63
CA PRO A 91 -11.19 1.34 -0.83
C PRO A 91 -11.70 2.70 -1.33
N PRO A 92 -11.60 3.00 -2.65
CA PRO A 92 -12.12 4.25 -3.19
C PRO A 92 -13.61 4.44 -2.85
N ALA A 93 -13.92 5.54 -2.15
CA ALA A 93 -15.26 5.81 -1.63
C ALA A 93 -16.15 6.61 -2.60
N CYS A 94 -15.58 7.09 -3.70
CA CYS A 94 -16.26 7.93 -4.69
C CYS A 94 -17.03 7.09 -5.72
N LYS A 95 -18.01 7.69 -6.40
CA LYS A 95 -18.82 7.02 -7.41
C LYS A 95 -17.97 6.71 -8.64
N ALA A 96 -17.94 5.43 -9.01
CA ALA A 96 -17.29 4.92 -10.20
C ALA A 96 -18.31 4.55 -11.30
N MET A 97 -17.83 4.24 -12.51
CA MET A 97 -18.64 4.09 -13.72
C MET A 97 -19.72 3.02 -13.62
N GLU A 98 -19.45 1.91 -12.93
CA GLU A 98 -20.42 0.83 -12.70
C GLU A 98 -21.17 0.96 -11.37
N GLY A 99 -21.09 2.14 -10.72
CA GLY A 99 -21.86 2.48 -9.54
C GLY A 99 -21.58 1.54 -8.37
N GLU A 100 -22.62 0.86 -7.91
CA GLU A 100 -22.51 -0.13 -6.84
C GLU A 100 -21.72 -1.38 -7.24
N ASN A 101 -21.53 -1.69 -8.52
CA ASN A 101 -20.82 -2.90 -8.94
C ASN A 101 -19.33 -2.67 -9.20
N ASP A 102 -18.88 -1.42 -9.17
CA ASP A 102 -17.48 -1.05 -9.39
C ASP A 102 -16.68 -1.19 -8.09
N VAL A 103 -15.42 -1.63 -8.18
CA VAL A 103 -14.51 -1.66 -7.03
C VAL A 103 -14.06 -0.24 -6.64
N GLY A 104 -14.20 0.72 -7.54
CA GLY A 104 -13.96 2.14 -7.29
C GLY A 104 -12.86 2.75 -8.15
N TYR A 105 -12.04 1.93 -8.82
CA TYR A 105 -10.95 2.39 -9.68
C TYR A 105 -11.43 2.95 -11.02
N GLY A 106 -12.62 2.57 -11.50
CA GLY A 106 -13.26 3.19 -12.67
C GLY A 106 -13.88 4.56 -12.37
N ILE A 107 -13.11 5.49 -11.79
CA ILE A 107 -13.64 6.69 -11.13
C ILE A 107 -14.46 7.58 -12.08
N TYR A 108 -15.69 7.91 -11.68
CA TYR A 108 -16.59 8.78 -12.43
C TYR A 108 -16.68 10.17 -11.78
N ASP A 109 -17.14 10.26 -10.53
CA ASP A 109 -17.40 11.52 -9.83
C ASP A 109 -16.77 11.52 -8.43
N LEU A 110 -15.69 12.28 -8.29
CA LEU A 110 -14.92 12.42 -7.05
C LEU A 110 -15.75 13.04 -5.90
N TYR A 111 -16.79 13.83 -6.20
CA TYR A 111 -17.60 14.50 -5.18
C TYR A 111 -18.85 13.70 -4.76
N ASP A 112 -19.09 12.54 -5.38
CA ASP A 112 -20.20 11.66 -5.05
C ASP A 112 -19.70 10.48 -4.20
N LEU A 113 -19.73 10.62 -2.88
CA LEU A 113 -19.35 9.56 -1.93
C LEU A 113 -20.48 8.53 -1.70
N GLY A 114 -21.31 8.29 -2.72
CA GLY A 114 -22.53 7.49 -2.58
C GLY A 114 -23.72 8.30 -2.04
N GLU A 115 -23.82 9.58 -2.44
CA GLU A 115 -24.86 10.52 -2.01
C GLU A 115 -25.89 10.78 -3.12
N PHE A 116 -25.48 10.71 -4.40
CA PHE A 116 -26.31 11.11 -5.54
C PHE A 116 -26.69 9.91 -6.40
N ASN A 117 -27.89 9.96 -6.99
CA ASN A 117 -28.32 8.95 -7.96
C ASN A 117 -27.61 9.18 -9.32
N GLN A 118 -26.45 8.55 -9.48
CA GLN A 118 -25.56 8.66 -10.64
C GLN A 118 -24.88 7.32 -10.89
N SER A 119 -24.54 7.02 -12.16
CA SER A 119 -23.92 5.74 -12.54
C SER A 119 -24.70 4.55 -12.01
N LYS A 120 -26.02 4.52 -12.29
CA LYS A 120 -26.95 3.41 -12.01
C LYS A 120 -27.28 3.17 -10.52
N SER A 121 -26.76 3.96 -9.59
CA SER A 121 -26.98 3.74 -8.14
C SER A 121 -26.82 5.01 -7.30
N THR A 122 -27.38 5.03 -6.09
CA THR A 122 -27.09 6.11 -5.12
C THR A 122 -25.83 5.79 -4.34
N ARG A 123 -25.82 4.67 -3.61
CA ARG A 123 -24.64 4.17 -2.88
C ARG A 123 -23.50 3.79 -3.83
N THR A 124 -22.29 3.69 -3.31
CA THR A 124 -21.21 2.94 -3.97
C THR A 124 -21.33 1.45 -3.64
N LYS A 125 -20.37 0.64 -4.08
CA LYS A 125 -20.27 -0.78 -3.69
C LYS A 125 -20.28 -0.96 -2.17
N TYR A 126 -19.69 0.00 -1.46
CA TYR A 126 -19.37 -0.09 -0.05
C TYR A 126 -20.45 0.48 0.88
N GLY A 127 -21.29 1.38 0.37
CA GLY A 127 -22.36 2.02 1.13
C GLY A 127 -22.60 3.47 0.73
N THR A 128 -23.26 4.22 1.60
CA THR A 128 -23.58 5.64 1.42
C THR A 128 -22.54 6.56 2.06
N LYS A 129 -22.60 7.85 1.71
CA LYS A 129 -21.74 8.88 2.29
C LYS A 129 -21.83 8.96 3.82
N ASP A 130 -23.03 8.91 4.37
CA ASP A 130 -23.24 9.03 5.82
C ASP A 130 -22.63 7.84 6.57
N GLU A 131 -22.72 6.64 5.99
CA GLU A 131 -22.09 5.44 6.54
C GLU A 131 -20.56 5.52 6.44
N TYR A 132 -20.01 6.03 5.33
CA TYR A 132 -18.57 6.25 5.18
C TYR A 132 -18.03 7.23 6.24
N VAL A 133 -18.70 8.37 6.44
CA VAL A 133 -18.33 9.36 7.47
C VAL A 133 -18.48 8.76 8.88
N ALA A 134 -19.51 7.93 9.12
CA ALA A 134 -19.67 7.24 10.39
C ALA A 134 -18.57 6.21 10.66
N ALA A 135 -18.13 5.47 9.63
CA ALA A 135 -17.03 4.52 9.71
C ALA A 135 -15.71 5.21 10.05
N VAL A 136 -15.38 6.32 9.37
CA VAL A 136 -14.17 7.11 9.68
C VAL A 136 -14.18 7.62 11.12
N LYS A 137 -15.33 8.14 11.59
CA LYS A 137 -15.48 8.54 12.99
C LYS A 137 -15.38 7.38 13.98
N ALA A 138 -15.76 6.16 13.58
CA ALA A 138 -15.61 4.98 14.43
C ALA A 138 -14.14 4.54 14.54
N ILE A 139 -13.41 4.55 13.41
CA ILE A 139 -11.95 4.30 13.34
C ILE A 139 -11.22 5.26 14.29
N GLN A 140 -11.48 6.57 14.15
CA GLN A 140 -10.83 7.60 14.97
C GLN A 140 -11.21 7.52 16.45
N ARG A 141 -12.47 7.23 16.77
CA ARG A 141 -12.89 6.99 18.18
C ARG A 141 -12.25 5.75 18.79
N ALA A 142 -11.84 4.78 17.97
CA ALA A 142 -11.09 3.62 18.42
C ALA A 142 -9.58 3.90 18.58
N GLY A 143 -9.11 5.10 18.21
CA GLY A 143 -7.71 5.51 18.30
C GLY A 143 -6.88 5.17 17.06
N MET A 144 -7.51 4.80 15.95
CA MET A 144 -6.85 4.51 14.68
C MET A 144 -6.95 5.70 13.71
N GLN A 145 -6.04 5.75 12.74
CA GLN A 145 -6.07 6.69 11.62
C GLN A 145 -6.86 6.14 10.43
N ALA A 146 -7.51 7.02 9.67
CA ALA A 146 -8.26 6.65 8.46
C ALA A 146 -7.57 7.20 7.19
N TYR A 147 -7.20 6.31 6.27
CA TYR A 147 -6.58 6.65 4.99
C TYR A 147 -7.54 6.36 3.84
N ALA A 148 -7.75 7.36 2.97
CA ALA A 148 -8.58 7.20 1.78
C ALA A 148 -7.75 6.80 0.56
N ASP A 149 -8.30 5.95 -0.30
CA ASP A 149 -7.78 5.71 -1.64
C ASP A 149 -8.07 6.90 -2.56
N VAL A 150 -7.07 7.31 -3.33
CA VAL A 150 -7.10 8.47 -4.23
C VAL A 150 -6.76 8.00 -5.65
N VAL A 151 -7.76 8.05 -6.53
CA VAL A 151 -7.67 7.63 -7.93
C VAL A 151 -7.68 8.87 -8.82
N PHE A 152 -6.51 9.31 -9.26
CA PHE A 152 -6.32 10.53 -10.06
C PHE A 152 -5.76 10.30 -11.45
N ASN A 153 -5.38 9.08 -11.83
CA ASN A 153 -4.80 8.87 -13.16
C ASN A 153 -5.81 9.20 -14.25
N HIS A 154 -7.04 8.71 -14.10
CA HIS A 154 -8.02 8.72 -15.17
C HIS A 154 -9.43 9.00 -14.66
N LYS A 155 -10.34 9.22 -15.61
CA LYS A 155 -11.79 9.23 -15.39
C LYS A 155 -12.48 8.27 -16.35
N MET A 156 -13.57 7.64 -15.91
CA MET A 156 -14.36 6.71 -16.72
C MET A 156 -15.86 6.93 -16.58
N GLY A 157 -16.60 6.53 -17.61
CA GLY A 157 -18.07 6.60 -17.63
C GLY A 157 -18.62 7.99 -17.93
N ALA A 158 -17.98 8.74 -18.84
CA ALA A 158 -18.45 10.06 -19.25
C ALA A 158 -19.93 10.04 -19.70
N ASP A 159 -20.62 11.17 -19.52
CA ASP A 159 -22.06 11.29 -19.80
C ASP A 159 -22.35 11.39 -21.30
N CYS A 160 -21.47 12.07 -22.03
CA CYS A 160 -21.59 12.32 -23.45
C CYS A 160 -20.25 12.16 -24.18
N THR A 161 -20.34 11.93 -25.49
CA THR A 161 -19.18 11.98 -26.39
C THR A 161 -18.95 13.38 -26.93
N GLU A 162 -17.69 13.74 -27.13
CA GLU A 162 -17.27 14.95 -27.83
C GLU A 162 -16.45 14.58 -29.08
N GLU A 163 -16.48 15.44 -30.11
CA GLU A 163 -15.63 15.32 -31.29
C GLU A 163 -14.43 16.26 -31.17
N PHE A 164 -13.22 15.69 -31.24
CA PHE A 164 -11.98 16.45 -31.14
C PHE A 164 -10.86 15.73 -31.92
N GLU A 165 -9.79 16.47 -32.20
CA GLU A 165 -8.65 15.96 -32.96
C GLU A 165 -7.65 15.25 -32.03
N VAL A 166 -7.09 14.13 -32.52
CA VAL A 166 -6.10 13.30 -31.82
C VAL A 166 -5.01 12.82 -32.78
N VAL A 167 -3.91 12.34 -32.21
CA VAL A 167 -2.88 11.56 -32.89
C VAL A 167 -2.90 10.13 -32.32
N PRO A 168 -3.09 9.09 -33.14
CA PRO A 168 -3.02 7.70 -32.68
C PRO A 168 -1.58 7.24 -32.43
N TYR A 169 -1.34 6.64 -31.27
CA TYR A 169 -0.07 6.05 -30.83
C TYR A 169 -0.19 4.55 -30.61
N ASP A 170 0.95 3.86 -30.73
CA ASP A 170 1.06 2.44 -30.42
C ASP A 170 0.78 2.19 -28.93
N ARG A 171 -0.05 1.18 -28.65
CA ARG A 171 -0.35 0.72 -27.28
C ARG A 171 0.83 0.03 -26.60
N SER A 172 1.91 -0.20 -27.32
CA SER A 172 3.16 -0.79 -26.82
C SER A 172 4.33 0.21 -26.82
N ASP A 173 4.16 1.39 -27.42
CA ASP A 173 5.18 2.46 -27.43
C ASP A 173 4.54 3.83 -27.69
N ARG A 174 4.36 4.63 -26.64
CA ARG A 174 3.78 5.99 -26.69
C ARG A 174 4.74 7.02 -27.31
N ASN A 175 5.94 6.62 -27.71
CA ASN A 175 6.82 7.46 -28.53
C ASN A 175 6.57 7.25 -30.03
N CYS A 176 5.75 6.26 -30.42
CA CYS A 176 5.52 5.90 -31.82
C CYS A 176 4.09 6.27 -32.27
N PRO A 177 3.90 7.39 -32.98
CA PRO A 177 2.64 7.66 -33.65
C PRO A 177 2.44 6.65 -34.78
N ILE A 178 1.26 6.04 -34.86
CA ILE A 178 0.94 4.98 -35.82
C ILE A 178 0.05 5.46 -36.97
N ASP A 179 -0.48 6.67 -36.89
CA ASP A 179 -1.28 7.33 -37.92
C ASP A 179 -1.16 8.86 -37.80
N GLY A 180 -1.69 9.58 -38.79
CA GLY A 180 -1.78 11.04 -38.75
C GLY A 180 -2.89 11.56 -37.84
N GLU A 181 -2.95 12.88 -37.72
CA GLU A 181 -4.04 13.57 -37.01
C GLU A 181 -5.41 13.17 -37.58
N ARG A 182 -6.37 12.93 -36.68
CA ARG A 182 -7.75 12.61 -37.06
C ARG A 182 -8.73 13.08 -36.01
N THR A 183 -9.97 13.32 -36.41
CA THR A 183 -11.08 13.50 -35.48
C THR A 183 -11.59 12.14 -35.02
N ILE A 184 -11.80 11.99 -33.72
CA ILE A 184 -12.48 10.84 -33.11
C ILE A 184 -13.74 11.32 -32.38
N ARG A 185 -14.59 10.37 -31.99
CA ARG A 185 -15.70 10.60 -31.06
C ARG A 185 -15.35 9.96 -29.70
N GLY A 186 -14.84 10.77 -28.77
CA GLY A 186 -14.36 10.30 -27.45
C GLY A 186 -15.37 10.55 -26.34
N TRP A 187 -15.43 9.66 -25.35
CA TRP A 187 -16.28 9.80 -24.15
C TRP A 187 -15.61 10.69 -23.10
N THR A 188 -15.72 12.01 -23.24
CA THR A 188 -14.95 12.98 -22.42
C THR A 188 -15.78 14.02 -21.69
N GLU A 189 -17.09 14.12 -21.95
CA GLU A 189 -17.94 15.10 -21.26
C GLU A 189 -18.48 14.52 -19.95
N PHE A 190 -18.04 15.07 -18.81
CA PHE A 190 -18.55 14.72 -17.49
C PHE A 190 -19.32 15.92 -16.91
N SER A 191 -20.64 15.79 -16.91
CA SER A 191 -21.62 16.81 -16.54
C SER A 191 -22.20 16.60 -15.13
N PHE A 192 -22.15 15.36 -14.61
CA PHE A 192 -22.62 14.96 -13.27
C PHE A 192 -24.08 15.35 -13.00
N PRO A 193 -25.05 14.89 -13.81
CA PRO A 193 -26.42 15.39 -13.77
C PRO A 193 -27.15 15.10 -12.45
N GLY A 194 -26.79 14.01 -11.74
CA GLY A 194 -27.43 13.68 -10.47
C GLY A 194 -26.90 14.50 -9.29
N ARG A 195 -25.65 14.99 -9.35
CA ARG A 195 -25.07 15.91 -8.38
C ARG A 195 -25.35 17.38 -8.71
N GLY A 196 -25.44 17.71 -10.00
CA GLY A 196 -25.46 19.08 -10.48
C GLY A 196 -24.17 19.82 -10.10
N ASP A 197 -24.31 20.99 -9.48
CA ASP A 197 -23.17 21.82 -9.06
C ASP A 197 -22.94 21.76 -7.53
N LYS A 198 -23.54 20.79 -6.85
CA LYS A 198 -23.31 20.62 -5.42
C LYS A 198 -21.83 20.23 -5.19
N TYR A 199 -21.21 20.92 -4.23
CA TYR A 199 -19.77 20.87 -3.86
C TYR A 199 -18.80 21.47 -4.88
N SER A 200 -18.94 21.12 -6.16
CA SER A 200 -18.15 21.68 -7.27
C SER A 200 -18.99 21.84 -8.53
N SER A 201 -18.83 22.97 -9.22
CA SER A 201 -19.44 23.24 -10.53
C SER A 201 -18.55 22.81 -11.71
N MET A 202 -17.35 22.27 -11.46
CA MET A 202 -16.42 21.85 -12.51
C MET A 202 -17.02 20.73 -13.36
N LYS A 203 -17.00 20.93 -14.68
CA LYS A 203 -17.36 19.92 -15.69
C LYS A 203 -16.12 19.51 -16.47
N TRP A 204 -16.01 18.24 -16.82
CA TRP A 204 -14.85 17.73 -17.53
C TRP A 204 -15.14 17.60 -19.03
N HIS A 205 -14.13 17.85 -19.84
CA HIS A 205 -14.18 17.90 -21.29
C HIS A 205 -12.86 17.39 -21.86
N TRP A 206 -12.81 17.11 -23.15
CA TRP A 206 -11.62 16.56 -23.83
C TRP A 206 -10.32 17.33 -23.58
N TRP A 207 -10.36 18.65 -23.36
CA TRP A 207 -9.16 19.46 -23.11
C TRP A 207 -8.58 19.32 -21.69
N HIS A 208 -9.25 18.60 -20.78
CA HIS A 208 -8.75 18.24 -19.46
C HIS A 208 -7.99 16.91 -19.44
N PHE A 209 -7.87 16.26 -20.59
CA PHE A 209 -7.25 14.95 -20.73
C PHE A 209 -6.11 14.98 -21.75
N ASP A 210 -5.05 14.21 -21.51
CA ASP A 210 -3.96 14.06 -22.46
C ASP A 210 -4.25 12.95 -23.49
N ALA A 211 -4.93 11.88 -23.07
CA ALA A 211 -5.22 10.75 -23.94
C ALA A 211 -6.43 9.90 -23.53
N LEU A 212 -6.85 9.03 -24.44
CA LEU A 212 -7.89 8.00 -24.28
C LEU A 212 -7.62 6.79 -25.18
N ASP A 213 -8.33 5.66 -25.02
CA ASP A 213 -8.13 4.44 -25.83
C ASP A 213 -9.35 3.98 -26.64
N TYR A 214 -10.39 4.81 -26.72
CA TYR A 214 -11.64 4.44 -27.37
C TYR A 214 -12.19 5.55 -28.28
N ASP A 215 -12.32 5.22 -29.56
CA ASP A 215 -13.06 6.01 -30.54
C ASP A 215 -14.42 5.36 -30.81
N ASP A 216 -15.49 6.00 -30.34
CA ASP A 216 -16.87 5.54 -30.53
C ASP A 216 -17.31 5.58 -32.00
N GLY A 217 -16.65 6.40 -32.83
CA GLY A 217 -16.83 6.42 -34.28
C GLY A 217 -16.17 5.24 -35.00
N ASN A 218 -15.15 4.61 -34.40
CA ASN A 218 -14.44 3.47 -34.95
C ASN A 218 -13.95 2.47 -33.87
N PRO A 219 -14.84 1.74 -33.20
CA PRO A 219 -14.49 0.88 -32.05
C PRO A 219 -13.52 -0.27 -32.37
N GLY A 220 -13.35 -0.59 -33.66
CA GLY A 220 -12.45 -1.64 -34.12
C GLY A 220 -10.98 -1.21 -34.20
N TYR A 221 -10.71 0.09 -34.27
CA TYR A 221 -9.34 0.61 -34.31
C TYR A 221 -8.79 0.79 -32.90
N ARG A 222 -7.72 0.05 -32.60
CA ARG A 222 -7.11 0.01 -31.27
C ARG A 222 -5.82 0.83 -31.28
N ALA A 223 -5.86 1.97 -30.60
CA ALA A 223 -4.72 2.86 -30.42
C ALA A 223 -4.83 3.53 -29.04
N VAL A 224 -3.77 4.21 -28.62
CA VAL A 224 -3.89 5.29 -27.65
C VAL A 224 -4.03 6.59 -28.43
N TYR A 225 -5.07 7.35 -28.17
CA TYR A 225 -5.36 8.60 -28.86
C TYR A 225 -4.89 9.75 -27.99
N GLN A 226 -3.72 10.33 -28.32
CA GLN A 226 -3.26 11.56 -27.68
C GLN A 226 -4.05 12.74 -28.24
N VAL A 227 -4.61 13.57 -27.37
CA VAL A 227 -5.35 14.78 -27.75
C VAL A 227 -4.42 15.75 -28.49
N LYS A 228 -4.89 16.31 -29.60
CA LYS A 228 -4.08 17.25 -30.40
C LYS A 228 -3.73 18.49 -29.59
N GLY A 229 -2.45 18.87 -29.63
CA GLY A 229 -1.92 20.01 -28.87
C GLY A 229 -1.59 19.70 -27.41
N LYS A 230 -1.80 18.44 -26.98
CA LYS A 230 -1.34 17.90 -25.70
C LYS A 230 -0.08 17.07 -25.89
N SER A 231 0.48 16.62 -24.78
CA SER A 231 1.62 15.70 -24.73
C SER A 231 1.46 14.79 -23.53
N PHE A 232 1.87 13.54 -23.65
CA PHE A 232 1.97 12.67 -22.48
C PHE A 232 2.85 13.33 -21.41
N ASP A 233 2.42 13.24 -20.16
CA ASP A 233 3.16 13.72 -19.01
C ASP A 233 4.55 13.07 -18.93
N THR A 234 5.49 13.81 -18.35
CA THR A 234 6.87 13.34 -18.15
C THR A 234 7.12 13.04 -16.69
N LYS A 235 8.26 12.42 -16.37
CA LYS A 235 8.59 11.92 -15.01
C LYS A 235 7.64 10.82 -14.52
N VAL A 236 7.19 10.02 -15.48
CA VAL A 236 6.41 8.79 -15.30
C VAL A 236 7.30 7.58 -15.64
N ASP A 237 6.80 6.38 -15.38
CA ASP A 237 7.48 5.12 -15.74
C ASP A 237 7.76 5.07 -17.27
N LEU A 238 8.92 4.53 -17.65
CA LEU A 238 9.34 4.47 -19.06
C LEU A 238 8.89 3.20 -19.80
N ARG A 239 8.17 2.27 -19.15
CA ARG A 239 7.56 1.15 -19.88
C ARG A 239 6.61 1.68 -20.94
N GLN A 240 6.52 0.94 -22.04
CA GLN A 240 5.78 1.38 -23.22
C GLN A 240 6.26 2.75 -23.76
N GLY A 241 7.54 3.10 -23.57
CA GLY A 241 8.15 4.35 -24.03
C GLY A 241 7.86 5.56 -23.12
N ASN A 242 6.59 5.77 -22.81
CA ASN A 242 6.09 6.72 -21.81
C ASN A 242 4.80 6.10 -21.25
N TYR A 243 4.76 5.89 -19.92
CA TYR A 243 3.66 5.20 -19.28
C TYR A 243 2.67 6.13 -18.57
N ASP A 244 2.52 7.38 -19.00
CA ASP A 244 1.44 8.26 -18.55
C ASP A 244 0.07 7.61 -18.76
N TYR A 245 -0.25 7.31 -20.03
CA TYR A 245 -1.50 6.66 -20.37
C TYR A 245 -1.61 5.22 -19.82
N LEU A 246 -2.55 5.02 -18.89
CA LEU A 246 -2.96 3.70 -18.41
C LEU A 246 -4.29 3.22 -19.04
N MET A 247 -5.38 3.94 -18.79
CA MET A 247 -6.75 3.56 -19.20
C MET A 247 -7.73 4.75 -19.11
N GLY A 248 -8.89 4.66 -19.77
CA GLY A 248 -9.96 5.66 -19.64
C GLY A 248 -9.59 7.02 -20.23
N CYS A 249 -10.08 8.09 -19.62
CA CYS A 249 -9.68 9.46 -19.93
C CYS A 249 -8.54 9.88 -19.01
N ASP A 250 -7.33 9.93 -19.56
CA ASP A 250 -6.08 10.19 -18.85
C ASP A 250 -5.94 11.67 -18.51
N LEU A 251 -5.82 11.99 -17.23
CA LEU A 251 -5.87 13.38 -16.75
C LEU A 251 -4.61 14.17 -17.10
N ASP A 252 -4.77 15.34 -17.73
CA ASP A 252 -3.65 16.26 -18.00
C ASP A 252 -3.20 16.95 -16.71
N MET A 253 -2.11 16.47 -16.10
CA MET A 253 -1.61 17.01 -14.83
C MET A 253 -0.85 18.33 -14.99
N ASN A 254 -0.68 18.82 -16.22
CA ASN A 254 -0.19 20.17 -16.50
C ASN A 254 -1.34 21.19 -16.64
N HIS A 255 -2.59 20.74 -16.81
CA HIS A 255 -3.73 21.65 -16.96
C HIS A 255 -4.07 22.36 -15.63
N PRO A 256 -4.06 23.71 -15.58
CA PRO A 256 -4.28 24.45 -14.33
C PRO A 256 -5.64 24.17 -13.67
N GLU A 257 -6.71 23.99 -14.46
CA GLU A 257 -8.04 23.68 -13.92
C GLU A 257 -8.09 22.27 -13.33
N VAL A 258 -7.38 21.30 -13.91
CA VAL A 258 -7.32 19.93 -13.40
C VAL A 258 -6.60 19.93 -12.05
N ARG A 259 -5.40 20.52 -11.99
CA ARG A 259 -4.62 20.63 -10.74
C ARG A 259 -5.39 21.38 -9.65
N GLY A 260 -6.04 22.48 -10.00
CA GLY A 260 -6.86 23.27 -9.09
C GLY A 260 -8.04 22.48 -8.53
N GLU A 261 -8.76 21.76 -9.40
CA GLU A 261 -9.92 20.96 -9.00
C GLU A 261 -9.53 19.78 -8.10
N LEU A 262 -8.42 19.08 -8.39
CA LEU A 262 -7.95 17.97 -7.56
C LEU A 262 -7.48 18.41 -6.17
N LYS A 263 -6.88 19.62 -6.08
CA LYS A 263 -6.55 20.26 -4.79
C LYS A 263 -7.81 20.64 -4.01
N TYR A 264 -8.76 21.29 -4.67
CA TYR A 264 -10.03 21.68 -4.06
C TYR A 264 -10.85 20.46 -3.60
N TRP A 265 -10.86 19.38 -4.37
CA TRP A 265 -11.46 18.11 -3.94
C TRP A 265 -10.80 17.56 -2.67
N GLY A 266 -9.47 17.62 -2.58
CA GLY A 266 -8.74 17.20 -1.38
C GLY A 266 -9.16 17.99 -0.14
N GLU A 267 -9.25 19.33 -0.24
CA GLU A 267 -9.76 20.17 0.85
C GLU A 267 -11.20 19.80 1.24
N TRP A 268 -12.06 19.62 0.24
CA TRP A 268 -13.46 19.24 0.45
C TRP A 268 -13.58 17.89 1.15
N LEU A 269 -12.78 16.90 0.74
CA LEU A 269 -12.80 15.56 1.33
C LEU A 269 -12.34 15.62 2.79
N MET A 270 -11.29 16.38 3.09
CA MET A 270 -10.81 16.61 4.45
C MET A 270 -11.87 17.26 5.33
N ASN A 271 -12.57 18.29 4.84
CA ASN A 271 -13.65 18.94 5.58
C ASN A 271 -14.88 18.05 5.78
N THR A 272 -15.20 17.24 4.76
CA THR A 272 -16.42 16.42 4.74
C THR A 272 -16.28 15.17 5.59
N VAL A 273 -15.10 14.54 5.56
CA VAL A 273 -14.87 13.20 6.13
C VAL A 273 -13.91 13.26 7.31
N GLY A 274 -12.90 14.12 7.28
CA GLY A 274 -11.91 14.27 8.36
C GLY A 274 -10.81 13.23 8.33
N LEU A 275 -10.26 12.91 7.16
CA LEU A 275 -9.22 11.87 6.98
C LEU A 275 -7.87 12.23 7.63
N ASP A 276 -7.03 11.21 7.81
CA ASP A 276 -5.70 11.31 8.43
C ASP A 276 -4.54 11.08 7.46
N GLY A 277 -4.85 10.64 6.25
CA GLY A 277 -3.85 10.35 5.21
C GLY A 277 -4.47 9.72 3.97
N PHE A 278 -3.61 9.28 3.05
CA PHE A 278 -4.01 8.78 1.74
C PHE A 278 -3.20 7.57 1.28
N ARG A 279 -3.86 6.72 0.48
CA ARG A 279 -3.21 5.79 -0.45
C ARG A 279 -3.43 6.33 -1.86
N LEU A 280 -2.36 6.47 -2.63
CA LEU A 280 -2.40 7.00 -3.99
C LEU A 280 -2.32 5.84 -4.99
N ASP A 281 -3.31 5.77 -5.87
CA ASP A 281 -3.44 4.77 -6.91
C ASP A 281 -2.53 5.07 -8.11
N ALA A 282 -1.98 4.02 -8.73
CA ALA A 282 -1.38 4.07 -10.07
C ALA A 282 -0.29 5.16 -10.26
N ILE A 283 0.44 5.51 -9.20
CA ILE A 283 1.30 6.72 -9.21
C ILE A 283 2.48 6.67 -10.19
N LYS A 284 2.85 5.49 -10.68
CA LYS A 284 3.88 5.35 -11.71
C LYS A 284 3.47 5.98 -13.05
N HIS A 285 2.18 6.23 -13.22
CA HIS A 285 1.55 6.85 -14.38
C HIS A 285 1.33 8.35 -14.19
N ILE A 286 1.63 8.92 -13.02
CA ILE A 286 1.39 10.32 -12.69
C ILE A 286 2.72 10.96 -12.30
N ASN A 287 2.99 12.16 -12.82
CA ASN A 287 4.18 12.92 -12.45
C ASN A 287 4.23 13.18 -10.93
N GLY A 288 5.31 12.71 -10.28
CA GLY A 288 5.50 12.86 -8.84
C GLY A 288 5.50 14.30 -8.31
N ASP A 289 5.86 15.29 -9.14
CA ASP A 289 5.82 16.71 -8.75
C ASP A 289 4.38 17.15 -8.41
N PHE A 290 3.37 16.59 -9.08
CA PHE A 290 1.98 16.88 -8.78
C PHE A 290 1.61 16.44 -7.35
N PHE A 291 2.00 15.24 -6.94
CA PHE A 291 1.70 14.74 -5.60
C PHE A 291 2.44 15.51 -4.51
N SER A 292 3.68 15.92 -4.75
CA SER A 292 4.40 16.84 -3.84
C SER A 292 3.61 18.14 -3.62
N ASP A 293 3.21 18.80 -4.71
CA ASP A 293 2.45 20.05 -4.68
C ASP A 293 1.04 19.87 -4.07
N TRP A 294 0.39 18.74 -4.35
CA TRP A 294 -0.93 18.42 -3.80
C TRP A 294 -0.86 18.14 -2.29
N LEU A 295 0.13 17.37 -1.81
CA LEU A 295 0.31 17.13 -0.38
C LEU A 295 0.75 18.39 0.37
N ASP A 296 1.67 19.18 -0.17
CA ASP A 296 2.06 20.47 0.43
C ASP A 296 0.85 21.38 0.61
N HIS A 297 -0.02 21.43 -0.40
CA HIS A 297 -1.27 22.19 -0.35
C HIS A 297 -2.19 21.69 0.77
N LEU A 298 -2.42 20.38 0.86
CA LEU A 298 -3.33 19.81 1.86
C LEU A 298 -2.79 19.87 3.28
N GLU A 299 -1.50 19.64 3.50
CA GLU A 299 -0.89 19.79 4.83
C GLU A 299 -0.92 21.25 5.30
N HIS A 300 -0.70 22.20 4.38
CA HIS A 300 -0.85 23.63 4.68
C HIS A 300 -2.30 23.98 5.03
N TYR A 301 -3.26 23.46 4.26
CA TYR A 301 -4.69 23.66 4.50
C TYR A 301 -5.16 23.08 5.84
N ALA A 302 -4.73 21.85 6.15
CA ALA A 302 -5.14 21.11 7.33
C ALA A 302 -4.34 21.43 8.59
N GLU A 303 -3.25 22.22 8.46
CA GLU A 303 -2.28 22.54 9.51
C GLU A 303 -1.74 21.29 10.24
N LYS A 304 -1.61 20.17 9.51
CA LYS A 304 -1.09 18.90 10.03
C LYS A 304 -0.32 18.13 8.94
N ASP A 305 0.68 17.37 9.36
CA ASP A 305 1.34 16.39 8.48
C ASP A 305 0.33 15.29 8.11
N LEU A 306 0.35 14.85 6.84
CA LEU A 306 -0.54 13.82 6.32
C LEU A 306 0.29 12.61 5.88
N PHE A 307 -0.05 11.43 6.42
CA PHE A 307 0.58 10.20 5.94
C PHE A 307 0.12 9.93 4.51
N CYS A 308 1.05 9.56 3.64
CA CYS A 308 0.73 9.23 2.26
C CYS A 308 1.60 8.08 1.76
N VAL A 309 0.96 7.05 1.21
CA VAL A 309 1.63 5.93 0.54
C VAL A 309 1.17 5.83 -0.90
N GLY A 310 2.10 5.69 -1.83
CA GLY A 310 1.80 5.51 -3.25
C GLY A 310 2.04 4.09 -3.74
N GLU A 311 1.20 3.67 -4.69
CA GLU A 311 1.32 2.41 -5.42
C GLU A 311 2.13 2.58 -6.71
N TYR A 312 3.46 2.53 -6.58
CA TYR A 312 4.36 2.43 -7.73
C TYR A 312 4.67 0.95 -7.96
N TRP A 313 3.89 0.26 -8.80
CA TRP A 313 4.04 -1.19 -8.98
C TRP A 313 5.23 -1.58 -9.89
N THR A 314 6.38 -1.85 -9.27
CA THR A 314 7.61 -2.36 -9.92
C THR A 314 8.51 -3.13 -8.95
N GLU A 315 9.23 -4.14 -9.45
CA GLU A 315 10.29 -4.84 -8.71
C GLU A 315 11.63 -4.07 -8.73
N ASP A 316 11.74 -3.06 -9.59
CA ASP A 316 12.95 -2.28 -9.74
C ASP A 316 13.10 -1.26 -8.59
N PHE A 317 13.88 -1.64 -7.58
CA PHE A 317 14.23 -0.78 -6.43
C PHE A 317 14.73 0.60 -6.85
N GLY A 318 15.45 0.66 -7.97
CA GLY A 318 15.99 1.88 -8.50
C GLY A 318 14.92 2.89 -8.94
N SER A 319 13.90 2.43 -9.66
CA SER A 319 12.74 3.24 -10.06
C SER A 319 11.95 3.73 -8.84
N LEU A 320 11.77 2.87 -7.83
CA LEU A 320 11.13 3.26 -6.57
C LEU A 320 11.91 4.37 -5.85
N SER A 321 13.23 4.20 -5.74
CA SER A 321 14.15 5.17 -5.14
C SER A 321 14.14 6.50 -5.89
N TRP A 322 14.14 6.44 -7.23
CA TRP A 322 14.02 7.63 -8.07
C TRP A 322 12.70 8.36 -7.83
N TYR A 323 11.58 7.64 -7.79
CA TYR A 323 10.26 8.25 -7.61
C TYR A 323 10.11 8.91 -6.24
N ILE A 324 10.60 8.26 -5.16
CA ILE A 324 10.62 8.84 -3.81
C ILE A 324 11.35 10.18 -3.83
N GLY A 325 12.55 10.23 -4.42
CA GLY A 325 13.32 11.47 -4.47
C GLY A 325 12.73 12.53 -5.41
N ASN A 326 12.14 12.13 -6.55
CA ASN A 326 11.45 13.05 -7.46
C ASN A 326 10.20 13.65 -6.80
N ALA A 327 9.47 12.88 -5.99
CA ALA A 327 8.39 13.37 -5.12
C ALA A 327 8.91 14.08 -3.84
N GLY A 328 10.17 14.52 -3.83
CA GLY A 328 10.78 15.28 -2.73
C GLY A 328 10.88 14.53 -1.41
N GLY A 329 10.78 13.20 -1.39
CA GLY A 329 10.72 12.40 -0.17
C GLY A 329 9.42 12.59 0.63
N ARG A 330 8.35 13.04 -0.02
CA ARG A 330 7.04 13.31 0.61
C ARG A 330 6.13 12.08 0.65
N LEU A 331 6.46 11.05 -0.13
CA LEU A 331 5.66 9.84 -0.29
C LEU A 331 6.39 8.62 0.28
N ASN A 332 5.67 7.83 1.06
CA ASN A 332 5.99 6.42 1.26
C ASN A 332 5.58 5.63 0.01
N LEU A 333 6.20 4.48 -0.23
CA LEU A 333 5.82 3.56 -1.31
C LEU A 333 5.59 2.15 -0.76
N PHE A 334 4.70 1.41 -1.41
CA PHE A 334 4.59 -0.03 -1.16
C PHE A 334 5.86 -0.77 -1.59
N ASP A 335 6.34 -1.68 -0.75
CA ASP A 335 7.54 -2.48 -1.00
C ASP A 335 7.23 -3.70 -1.88
N VAL A 336 6.95 -3.40 -3.15
CA VAL A 336 6.65 -4.40 -4.19
C VAL A 336 7.79 -5.42 -4.38
N PRO A 337 9.09 -5.05 -4.37
CA PRO A 337 10.17 -6.03 -4.43
C PRO A 337 10.10 -7.06 -3.29
N LEU A 338 9.76 -6.64 -2.07
CA LEU A 338 9.63 -7.54 -0.93
C LEU A 338 8.45 -8.52 -1.10
N HIS A 339 7.30 -8.05 -1.60
CA HIS A 339 6.18 -8.92 -1.98
C HIS A 339 6.63 -10.02 -2.95
N TYR A 340 7.34 -9.66 -4.02
CA TYR A 340 7.81 -10.64 -5.00
C TYR A 340 8.89 -11.58 -4.45
N ASN A 341 9.71 -11.14 -3.49
CA ASN A 341 10.61 -12.03 -2.76
C ASN A 341 9.82 -13.08 -1.97
N PHE A 342 8.76 -12.69 -1.26
CA PHE A 342 7.87 -13.64 -0.58
C PHE A 342 7.19 -14.60 -1.54
N HIS A 343 6.65 -14.09 -2.65
CA HIS A 343 6.01 -14.91 -3.69
C HIS A 343 6.97 -15.97 -4.22
N ARG A 344 8.20 -15.57 -4.63
CA ARG A 344 9.23 -16.49 -5.12
C ARG A 344 9.66 -17.50 -4.07
N ALA A 345 9.87 -17.09 -2.82
CA ALA A 345 10.24 -17.99 -1.74
C ALA A 345 9.16 -19.06 -1.53
N SER A 346 7.90 -18.64 -1.53
CA SER A 346 6.74 -19.52 -1.33
C SER A 346 6.57 -20.60 -2.41
N LEU A 347 7.05 -20.33 -3.64
CA LEU A 347 7.02 -21.25 -4.77
C LEU A 347 8.28 -22.11 -4.92
N SER A 348 9.34 -21.83 -4.15
CA SER A 348 10.64 -22.49 -4.32
C SER A 348 10.76 -23.83 -3.57
N GLY A 349 9.79 -24.18 -2.74
CA GLY A 349 9.74 -25.45 -2.01
C GLY A 349 10.99 -25.72 -1.17
N GLY A 350 11.49 -24.69 -0.46
CA GLY A 350 12.70 -24.76 0.37
C GLY A 350 14.02 -24.62 -0.39
N ASN A 351 14.01 -24.16 -1.65
CA ASN A 351 15.23 -23.90 -2.43
C ASN A 351 15.52 -22.40 -2.59
N TYR A 352 14.73 -21.53 -1.95
CA TYR A 352 15.00 -20.10 -1.97
C TYR A 352 16.14 -19.82 -0.97
N ASP A 353 17.05 -18.92 -1.32
CA ASP A 353 18.09 -18.52 -0.36
C ASP A 353 17.53 -17.48 0.60
N MET A 354 17.05 -17.89 1.78
CA MET A 354 16.43 -17.00 2.77
C MET A 354 17.35 -15.86 3.24
N ARG A 355 18.67 -15.96 3.01
CA ARG A 355 19.61 -14.85 3.28
C ARG A 355 19.33 -13.63 2.41
N SER A 356 18.74 -13.84 1.22
CA SER A 356 18.43 -12.77 0.24
C SER A 356 16.97 -12.31 0.28
N ILE A 357 16.15 -12.75 1.24
CA ILE A 357 14.72 -12.40 1.29
C ILE A 357 14.47 -10.87 1.35
N LEU A 358 15.44 -10.10 1.87
CA LEU A 358 15.39 -8.64 1.95
C LEU A 358 16.18 -7.92 0.83
N ASP A 359 16.80 -8.65 -0.09
CA ASP A 359 17.61 -8.03 -1.14
C ASP A 359 16.77 -7.20 -2.10
N ASN A 360 17.28 -6.02 -2.46
CA ASN A 360 16.65 -5.04 -3.34
C ASN A 360 15.27 -4.57 -2.88
N THR A 361 15.03 -4.51 -1.56
CA THR A 361 13.75 -4.08 -0.98
C THR A 361 13.81 -2.66 -0.42
N LEU A 362 12.67 -1.95 -0.40
CA LEU A 362 12.59 -0.68 0.30
C LEU A 362 12.82 -0.86 1.80
N MET A 363 12.34 -1.96 2.39
CA MET A 363 12.55 -2.29 3.80
C MET A 363 14.03 -2.30 4.19
N LYS A 364 14.89 -2.91 3.36
CA LYS A 364 16.34 -2.99 3.64
C LYS A 364 17.06 -1.66 3.45
N HIS A 365 16.72 -0.92 2.40
CA HIS A 365 17.53 0.21 1.95
C HIS A 365 16.95 1.59 2.29
N LEU A 366 15.63 1.71 2.41
CA LEU A 366 14.88 2.94 2.64
C LEU A 366 13.74 2.71 3.65
N PRO A 367 14.03 2.18 4.85
CA PRO A 367 13.01 1.67 5.78
C PRO A 367 11.97 2.72 6.21
N MET A 368 12.33 4.01 6.23
CA MET A 368 11.43 5.11 6.59
C MET A 368 10.37 5.42 5.52
N PHE A 369 10.62 4.98 4.28
CA PHE A 369 9.73 5.17 3.13
C PHE A 369 8.96 3.90 2.75
N ALA A 370 9.31 2.76 3.34
CA ALA A 370 8.72 1.47 3.01
C ALA A 370 7.38 1.24 3.72
N VAL A 371 6.32 0.98 2.96
CA VAL A 371 5.13 0.28 3.46
C VAL A 371 5.21 -1.16 2.98
N THR A 372 5.38 -2.08 3.91
CA THR A 372 5.60 -3.50 3.60
C THR A 372 4.27 -4.25 3.55
N LEU A 373 4.10 -5.17 2.61
CA LEU A 373 2.89 -5.98 2.45
C LEU A 373 3.23 -7.41 2.04
N VAL A 374 2.32 -8.35 2.31
CA VAL A 374 2.43 -9.75 1.86
C VAL A 374 1.68 -9.95 0.54
N ASP A 375 0.41 -9.54 0.49
CA ASP A 375 -0.45 -9.55 -0.69
C ASP A 375 -1.38 -8.33 -0.65
N ASN A 376 -2.07 -8.03 -1.75
CA ASN A 376 -3.11 -7.00 -1.82
C ASN A 376 -4.25 -7.43 -2.77
N HIS A 377 -5.10 -6.47 -3.16
CA HIS A 377 -6.24 -6.74 -4.05
C HIS A 377 -5.84 -6.98 -5.51
N ASP A 378 -4.64 -6.62 -5.93
CA ASP A 378 -4.14 -6.84 -7.29
C ASP A 378 -3.39 -8.18 -7.43
N THR A 379 -2.74 -8.63 -6.35
CA THR A 379 -1.92 -9.86 -6.33
C THR A 379 -2.72 -11.11 -6.02
N GLN A 380 -3.95 -10.97 -5.51
CA GLN A 380 -4.83 -12.08 -5.23
C GLN A 380 -5.24 -12.86 -6.50
N PRO A 381 -5.76 -14.11 -6.37
CA PRO A 381 -6.11 -14.92 -7.53
C PRO A 381 -7.10 -14.25 -8.49
N LEU A 382 -6.88 -14.47 -9.80
CA LEU A 382 -7.67 -13.98 -10.93
C LEU A 382 -7.65 -12.44 -11.10
N GLN A 383 -6.60 -11.77 -10.63
CA GLN A 383 -6.45 -10.31 -10.74
C GLN A 383 -5.32 -9.86 -11.68
N ALA A 384 -5.23 -8.55 -11.89
CA ALA A 384 -4.33 -7.96 -12.90
C ALA A 384 -2.85 -8.30 -12.63
N LEU A 385 -2.44 -8.31 -11.36
CA LEU A 385 -1.07 -8.52 -10.91
C LEU A 385 -0.92 -9.83 -10.13
N GLU A 386 -1.79 -10.82 -10.39
CA GLU A 386 -1.81 -12.11 -9.69
C GLU A 386 -0.40 -12.70 -9.47
N SER A 387 0.00 -12.77 -8.19
CA SER A 387 1.33 -13.22 -7.73
C SER A 387 1.28 -13.59 -6.25
N ILE A 388 0.35 -14.47 -5.92
CA ILE A 388 -0.04 -14.84 -4.55
C ILE A 388 1.13 -15.44 -3.77
N VAL A 389 1.31 -15.04 -2.51
CA VAL A 389 2.21 -15.77 -1.60
C VAL A 389 1.50 -17.04 -1.12
N GLU A 390 2.11 -18.23 -1.32
CA GLU A 390 1.46 -19.49 -0.94
C GLU A 390 1.08 -19.54 0.55
N SER A 391 -0.07 -20.14 0.87
CA SER A 391 -0.68 -20.17 2.23
C SER A 391 0.31 -20.61 3.32
N TRP A 392 1.16 -21.59 3.04
CA TRP A 392 2.16 -22.09 3.99
C TRP A 392 3.24 -21.05 4.35
N PHE A 393 3.58 -20.14 3.43
CA PHE A 393 4.63 -19.14 3.60
C PHE A 393 4.10 -17.80 4.13
N LYS A 394 2.80 -17.51 3.97
CA LYS A 394 2.17 -16.27 4.47
C LYS A 394 2.52 -15.96 5.94
N PRO A 395 2.50 -16.91 6.90
CA PRO A 395 2.91 -16.61 8.27
C PRO A 395 4.37 -16.17 8.42
N LEU A 396 5.29 -16.73 7.62
CA LEU A 396 6.70 -16.34 7.63
C LEU A 396 6.83 -14.90 7.11
N ALA A 397 6.16 -14.58 5.99
CA ALA A 397 6.12 -13.24 5.42
C ALA A 397 5.52 -12.21 6.40
N TYR A 398 4.41 -12.53 7.06
CA TYR A 398 3.80 -11.67 8.08
C TYR A 398 4.73 -11.45 9.28
N ALA A 399 5.46 -12.47 9.74
CA ALA A 399 6.44 -12.30 10.79
C ALA A 399 7.56 -11.33 10.38
N VAL A 400 8.06 -11.42 9.13
CA VAL A 400 9.08 -10.48 8.60
C VAL A 400 8.58 -9.04 8.67
N ILE A 401 7.37 -8.74 8.16
CA ILE A 401 6.89 -7.36 8.09
C ILE A 401 6.40 -6.82 9.44
N LEU A 402 5.85 -7.67 10.32
CA LEU A 402 5.27 -7.24 11.60
C LEU A 402 6.29 -7.18 12.75
N LEU A 403 7.33 -8.01 12.76
CA LEU A 403 8.18 -8.20 13.95
C LEU A 403 9.58 -7.60 13.83
N ARG A 404 9.96 -7.15 12.63
CA ARG A 404 11.16 -6.35 12.40
C ARG A 404 10.94 -4.86 12.72
N ALA A 405 12.02 -4.12 12.88
CA ALA A 405 11.99 -2.69 13.18
C ALA A 405 11.71 -1.82 11.95
N GLU A 406 12.05 -2.32 10.77
CA GLU A 406 12.02 -1.59 9.50
C GLU A 406 10.62 -1.61 8.84
N GLY A 407 10.26 -0.50 8.20
CA GLY A 407 9.03 -0.38 7.42
C GLY A 407 7.76 -0.20 8.25
N TYR A 408 6.69 0.18 7.55
CA TYR A 408 5.34 0.29 8.08
C TYR A 408 4.47 -0.84 7.51
N PRO A 409 4.19 -1.93 8.26
CA PRO A 409 3.49 -3.08 7.73
C PRO A 409 2.01 -2.81 7.45
N CYS A 410 1.54 -3.36 6.34
CA CYS A 410 0.16 -3.38 5.90
C CYS A 410 -0.37 -4.82 5.86
N ILE A 411 -1.43 -5.09 6.63
CA ILE A 411 -2.13 -6.38 6.64
C ILE A 411 -3.23 -6.36 5.58
N PHE A 412 -3.35 -7.45 4.81
CA PHE A 412 -4.40 -7.61 3.81
C PHE A 412 -5.68 -8.20 4.41
N TYR A 413 -6.84 -7.62 4.09
CA TYR A 413 -8.15 -8.10 4.54
C TYR A 413 -8.35 -9.60 4.29
N ALA A 414 -8.08 -10.09 3.08
CA ALA A 414 -8.37 -11.48 2.72
C ALA A 414 -7.44 -12.48 3.42
N ASP A 415 -6.23 -12.07 3.79
CA ASP A 415 -5.33 -12.92 4.59
C ASP A 415 -5.76 -12.95 6.06
N TYR A 416 -6.33 -11.85 6.54
CA TYR A 416 -6.82 -11.78 7.92
C TYR A 416 -8.16 -12.50 8.09
N TYR A 417 -9.12 -12.35 7.17
CA TYR A 417 -10.47 -12.95 7.31
C TYR A 417 -10.69 -14.22 6.49
N GLY A 418 -9.77 -14.55 5.58
CA GLY A 418 -10.05 -15.47 4.49
C GLY A 418 -10.95 -14.84 3.41
N ALA A 419 -11.10 -15.52 2.29
CA ALA A 419 -12.05 -15.14 1.25
C ALA A 419 -12.54 -16.37 0.47
N HIS A 420 -13.76 -16.28 -0.07
CA HIS A 420 -14.31 -17.27 -1.00
C HIS A 420 -15.09 -16.55 -2.09
N TYR A 421 -14.75 -16.83 -3.35
CA TYR A 421 -15.36 -16.17 -4.51
C TYR A 421 -15.21 -17.01 -5.78
N ARG A 422 -15.93 -16.60 -6.83
CA ARG A 422 -15.82 -17.14 -8.18
C ARG A 422 -15.60 -16.02 -9.18
N ASP A 423 -14.70 -16.24 -10.13
CA ASP A 423 -14.55 -15.37 -11.29
C ASP A 423 -13.94 -16.13 -12.47
N LYS A 424 -13.84 -15.47 -13.62
CA LYS A 424 -13.21 -16.03 -14.82
C LYS A 424 -11.71 -15.81 -14.81
N GLY A 425 -10.98 -16.88 -15.06
CA GLY A 425 -9.54 -16.83 -15.27
C GLY A 425 -9.17 -16.30 -16.66
N ARG A 426 -7.87 -16.09 -16.87
CA ARG A 426 -7.32 -15.69 -18.18
C ARG A 426 -7.51 -16.76 -19.26
N ASP A 427 -7.80 -18.00 -18.86
CA ASP A 427 -8.17 -19.11 -19.74
C ASP A 427 -9.65 -19.07 -20.18
N GLY A 428 -10.44 -18.12 -19.67
CA GLY A 428 -11.85 -17.94 -19.97
C GLY A 428 -12.79 -18.86 -19.20
N ASN A 429 -12.26 -19.75 -18.35
CA ASN A 429 -13.06 -20.65 -17.51
C ASN A 429 -13.42 -19.98 -16.18
N GLU A 430 -14.52 -20.41 -15.57
CA GLU A 430 -14.87 -20.02 -14.20
C GLU A 430 -14.02 -20.83 -13.21
N HIS A 431 -13.44 -20.14 -12.24
CA HIS A 431 -12.66 -20.72 -11.15
C HIS A 431 -13.31 -20.35 -9.82
N GLU A 432 -13.25 -21.28 -8.87
CA GLU A 432 -13.68 -21.06 -7.50
C GLU A 432 -12.46 -21.02 -6.58
N ILE A 433 -12.33 -19.94 -5.83
CA ILE A 433 -11.13 -19.60 -5.07
C ILE A 433 -11.43 -19.60 -3.58
N TRP A 434 -10.55 -20.22 -2.80
CA TRP A 434 -10.53 -20.12 -1.34
C TRP A 434 -9.17 -19.57 -0.89
N LEU A 435 -9.23 -18.52 -0.07
CA LEU A 435 -8.07 -17.97 0.64
C LEU A 435 -8.24 -18.28 2.13
N ASP A 436 -7.22 -18.90 2.72
CA ASP A 436 -7.20 -19.25 4.13
C ASP A 436 -7.12 -17.99 5.01
N SER A 437 -7.82 -18.04 6.15
CA SER A 437 -7.66 -17.03 7.20
C SER A 437 -6.41 -17.34 8.02
N HIS A 438 -5.44 -16.42 8.01
CA HIS A 438 -4.24 -16.47 8.85
C HIS A 438 -4.38 -15.70 10.17
N ARG A 439 -5.60 -15.21 10.49
CA ARG A 439 -5.92 -14.42 11.69
C ARG A 439 -5.23 -14.90 12.96
N TRP A 440 -5.26 -16.21 13.22
CA TRP A 440 -4.78 -16.76 14.49
C TRP A 440 -3.28 -16.51 14.73
N LEU A 441 -2.46 -16.58 13.67
CA LEU A 441 -1.03 -16.23 13.74
C LEU A 441 -0.83 -14.72 13.66
N ILE A 442 -1.57 -14.01 12.81
CA ILE A 442 -1.46 -12.55 12.68
C ILE A 442 -1.79 -11.85 14.01
N ASP A 443 -2.83 -12.28 14.74
CA ASP A 443 -3.19 -11.74 16.05
C ASP A 443 -2.06 -11.90 17.09
N ARG A 444 -1.31 -13.02 17.01
CA ARG A 444 -0.12 -13.25 17.86
C ARG A 444 1.04 -12.35 17.45
N PHE A 445 1.24 -12.14 16.15
CA PHE A 445 2.28 -11.23 15.67
C PHE A 445 1.96 -9.77 15.98
N LEU A 446 0.70 -9.36 15.89
CA LEU A 446 0.27 -8.04 16.33
C LEU A 446 0.49 -7.86 17.83
N PHE A 447 0.16 -8.86 18.65
CA PHE A 447 0.50 -8.84 20.07
C PHE A 447 2.01 -8.69 20.32
N ALA A 448 2.83 -9.50 19.67
CA ALA A 448 4.29 -9.36 19.78
C ALA A 448 4.76 -7.97 19.31
N ARG A 449 4.17 -7.42 18.24
CA ARG A 449 4.48 -6.07 17.75
C ARG A 449 4.10 -4.99 18.76
N GLN A 450 2.96 -5.12 19.43
CA GLN A 450 2.48 -4.17 20.44
C GLN A 450 3.32 -4.16 21.71
N TYR A 451 3.88 -5.29 22.12
CA TYR A 451 4.49 -5.43 23.46
C TYR A 451 5.98 -5.81 23.49
N PHE A 452 6.51 -6.43 22.42
CA PHE A 452 7.85 -7.03 22.43
C PHE A 452 8.76 -6.60 21.27
N ALA A 453 8.21 -6.18 20.12
CA ALA A 453 9.00 -5.78 18.95
C ALA A 453 9.58 -4.36 19.09
N TYR A 454 10.31 -4.11 20.18
CA TYR A 454 10.93 -2.82 20.51
C TYR A 454 12.43 -2.97 20.77
N GLY A 455 13.11 -1.83 20.73
CA GLY A 455 14.55 -1.76 21.00
C GLY A 455 15.41 -2.28 19.87
N ALA A 456 16.70 -2.45 20.19
CA ALA A 456 17.73 -2.89 19.27
C ALA A 456 17.37 -4.23 18.61
N GLN A 457 17.75 -4.37 17.33
CA GLN A 457 17.55 -5.56 16.54
C GLN A 457 18.90 -6.19 16.18
N TYR A 458 18.99 -7.51 16.28
CA TYR A 458 20.12 -8.28 15.74
C TYR A 458 19.62 -9.29 14.71
N ASP A 459 20.27 -9.29 13.54
CA ASP A 459 19.88 -10.10 12.39
C ASP A 459 20.79 -11.32 12.23
N TYR A 460 20.17 -12.48 11.97
CA TYR A 460 20.83 -13.75 11.77
C TYR A 460 20.40 -14.38 10.43
N PHE A 461 20.72 -13.68 9.35
CA PHE A 461 20.44 -14.07 7.95
C PHE A 461 21.67 -14.79 7.38
N ASP A 462 22.07 -15.88 8.04
CA ASP A 462 23.37 -16.55 7.85
C ASP A 462 23.26 -17.99 7.32
N HIS A 463 22.04 -18.48 7.07
CA HIS A 463 21.77 -19.81 6.53
C HIS A 463 20.69 -19.72 5.44
N TRP A 464 20.80 -20.56 4.40
CA TRP A 464 19.92 -20.53 3.24
C TRP A 464 18.46 -20.92 3.56
N ASP A 465 18.23 -21.84 4.51
CA ASP A 465 16.86 -22.12 5.00
C ASP A 465 16.47 -21.36 6.29
N ILE A 466 17.31 -21.44 7.33
CA ILE A 466 16.94 -21.05 8.71
C ILE A 466 17.48 -19.66 9.03
N ILE A 467 16.61 -18.65 9.04
CA ILE A 467 16.95 -17.28 9.41
C ILE A 467 16.24 -16.85 10.69
N GLY A 468 16.72 -15.78 11.32
CA GLY A 468 16.08 -15.21 12.49
C GLY A 468 16.56 -13.82 12.83
N TRP A 469 15.91 -13.20 13.80
CA TRP A 469 16.31 -11.92 14.38
C TRP A 469 15.80 -11.79 15.81
N THR A 470 16.38 -10.90 16.58
CA THR A 470 15.98 -10.62 17.96
C THR A 470 15.62 -9.15 18.14
N ARG A 471 14.77 -8.86 19.13
CA ARG A 471 14.41 -7.52 19.58
C ARG A 471 14.63 -7.48 21.09
N LEU A 472 15.49 -6.58 21.57
CA LEU A 472 15.98 -6.63 22.96
C LEU A 472 15.03 -5.99 24.00
N GLY A 473 13.96 -5.34 23.53
CA GLY A 473 13.11 -4.48 24.33
C GLY A 473 13.67 -3.07 24.48
N SER A 474 12.79 -2.14 24.87
CA SER A 474 13.11 -0.74 25.18
C SER A 474 12.88 -0.45 26.66
N GLU A 475 13.14 0.78 27.12
CA GLU A 475 12.81 1.20 28.48
C GLU A 475 11.31 1.09 28.79
N GLN A 476 10.46 1.42 27.81
CA GLN A 476 9.00 1.39 27.94
C GLN A 476 8.43 -0.03 27.73
N HIS A 477 9.09 -0.82 26.89
CA HIS A 477 8.70 -2.19 26.56
C HIS A 477 9.89 -3.14 26.80
N PRO A 478 10.18 -3.51 28.07
CA PRO A 478 11.44 -4.15 28.42
C PRO A 478 11.54 -5.61 27.99
N GLY A 479 10.46 -6.23 27.54
CA GLY A 479 10.44 -7.64 27.14
C GLY A 479 11.21 -7.87 25.84
N ALA A 480 12.07 -8.89 25.84
CA ALA A 480 12.79 -9.31 24.65
C ALA A 480 12.00 -10.34 23.82
N MET A 481 12.30 -10.41 22.53
CA MET A 481 11.75 -11.39 21.58
C MET A 481 12.84 -11.94 20.66
N ALA A 482 12.69 -13.20 20.26
CA ALA A 482 13.46 -13.84 19.20
C ALA A 482 12.52 -14.50 18.18
N VAL A 483 12.69 -14.17 16.90
CA VAL A 483 11.95 -14.78 15.78
C VAL A 483 12.90 -15.70 15.04
N ILE A 484 12.45 -16.92 14.77
CA ILE A 484 13.19 -17.90 13.96
C ILE A 484 12.22 -18.60 13.03
N MET A 485 12.63 -18.78 11.78
CA MET A 485 11.81 -19.40 10.73
C MET A 485 12.66 -20.21 9.78
N SER A 486 12.00 -21.11 9.04
CA SER A 486 12.61 -21.84 7.94
C SER A 486 11.62 -22.07 6.80
N ASP A 487 12.07 -21.83 5.57
CA ASP A 487 11.34 -22.23 4.35
C ASP A 487 11.60 -23.72 3.98
N GLY A 488 12.47 -24.40 4.73
CA GLY A 488 12.89 -25.79 4.55
C GLY A 488 12.68 -26.64 5.81
N PRO A 489 13.65 -27.50 6.21
CA PRO A 489 13.54 -28.35 7.39
C PRO A 489 13.47 -27.59 8.74
N ASP A 490 13.11 -28.30 9.81
CA ASP A 490 13.21 -27.75 11.17
C ASP A 490 14.66 -27.45 11.55
N GLY A 491 14.83 -26.55 12.53
CA GLY A 491 16.16 -26.20 12.98
C GLY A 491 16.20 -25.29 14.18
N SER A 492 17.42 -24.98 14.60
CA SER A 492 17.70 -24.11 15.73
C SER A 492 18.83 -23.15 15.44
N LYS A 493 18.87 -22.05 16.19
CA LYS A 493 19.91 -21.03 16.09
C LYS A 493 20.18 -20.38 17.44
N TRP A 494 21.46 -20.23 17.77
CA TRP A 494 21.89 -19.41 18.89
C TRP A 494 21.74 -17.93 18.52
N MET A 495 20.90 -17.21 19.27
CA MET A 495 20.68 -15.77 19.07
C MET A 495 20.72 -15.01 20.40
N GLU A 496 21.20 -13.77 20.36
CA GLU A 496 21.35 -12.90 21.51
C GLU A 496 20.08 -12.11 21.78
N VAL A 497 19.59 -12.19 23.02
CA VAL A 497 18.43 -11.40 23.49
C VAL A 497 18.80 -10.49 24.67
N GLY A 498 20.06 -10.49 25.12
CA GLY A 498 20.53 -9.60 26.19
C GLY A 498 19.89 -9.85 27.57
N LYS A 499 19.19 -10.99 27.75
CA LYS A 499 18.50 -11.38 28.98
C LYS A 499 19.14 -12.65 29.57
N PRO A 500 20.06 -12.58 30.55
CA PRO A 500 20.69 -13.76 31.13
C PRO A 500 19.72 -14.68 31.88
N ASN A 501 19.92 -16.00 31.79
CA ASN A 501 19.21 -17.01 32.58
C ASN A 501 17.67 -16.95 32.53
N THR A 502 17.12 -16.37 31.46
CA THR A 502 15.73 -15.97 31.30
C THR A 502 14.97 -16.98 30.45
N THR A 503 13.69 -17.20 30.76
CA THR A 503 12.84 -18.18 30.07
C THR A 503 11.99 -17.53 29.00
N PHE A 504 11.92 -18.16 27.83
CA PHE A 504 11.15 -17.73 26.67
C PHE A 504 10.13 -18.80 26.26
N TYR A 505 8.96 -18.35 25.80
CA TYR A 505 7.90 -19.20 25.25
C TYR A 505 7.57 -18.81 23.82
N ASP A 506 7.28 -19.80 22.98
CA ASP A 506 6.82 -19.59 21.62
C ASP A 506 5.34 -19.23 21.61
N ILE A 507 5.01 -17.98 21.28
CA ILE A 507 3.61 -17.53 21.25
C ILE A 507 2.83 -18.10 20.07
N THR A 508 3.51 -18.66 19.06
CA THR A 508 2.85 -19.39 17.96
C THR A 508 2.37 -20.77 18.38
N GLU A 509 2.74 -21.24 19.59
CA GLU A 509 2.40 -22.55 20.14
C GLU A 509 2.82 -23.75 19.26
N HIS A 510 3.64 -23.52 18.23
CA HIS A 510 4.18 -24.57 17.38
C HIS A 510 5.18 -25.45 18.14
N ILE A 511 5.88 -24.88 19.12
CA ILE A 511 6.80 -25.58 20.02
C ILE A 511 6.46 -25.25 21.47
N LYS A 512 6.19 -26.26 22.28
CA LYS A 512 5.71 -26.08 23.67
C LYS A 512 6.84 -25.97 24.68
N GLU A 513 7.97 -26.58 24.36
CA GLU A 513 9.13 -26.65 25.24
C GLU A 513 9.81 -25.27 25.29
N PRO A 514 9.92 -24.63 26.48
CA PRO A 514 10.54 -23.32 26.60
C PRO A 514 12.03 -23.34 26.27
N VAL A 515 12.57 -22.17 25.94
CA VAL A 515 14.01 -21.94 25.79
C VAL A 515 14.49 -21.12 26.98
N ARG A 516 15.65 -21.49 27.54
CA ARG A 516 16.30 -20.70 28.59
C ARG A 516 17.64 -20.18 28.09
N THR A 517 17.83 -18.88 28.19
CA THR A 517 19.10 -18.25 27.82
C THR A 517 20.21 -18.60 28.82
N ASN A 518 21.45 -18.56 28.35
CA ASN A 518 22.63 -18.74 29.17
C ASN A 518 22.97 -17.47 29.98
N GLN A 519 24.09 -17.49 30.68
CA GLN A 519 24.56 -16.36 31.51
C GLN A 519 24.96 -15.11 30.70
N ASP A 520 25.22 -15.26 29.40
CA ASP A 520 25.62 -14.18 28.50
C ASP A 520 24.42 -13.60 27.72
N GLY A 521 23.20 -14.08 27.99
CA GLY A 521 21.97 -13.59 27.34
C GLY A 521 21.69 -14.20 25.96
N TRP A 522 22.34 -15.31 25.62
CA TRP A 522 22.13 -16.06 24.39
C TRP A 522 21.21 -17.26 24.61
N GLY A 523 20.32 -17.55 23.66
CA GLY A 523 19.44 -18.73 23.68
C GLY A 523 19.52 -19.52 22.38
N GLU A 524 19.40 -20.84 22.47
CA GLU A 524 19.23 -21.73 21.31
C GLU A 524 17.74 -21.81 20.98
N PHE A 525 17.27 -20.90 20.13
CA PHE A 525 15.88 -20.85 19.69
C PHE A 525 15.64 -21.82 18.53
N ARG A 526 14.41 -22.27 18.36
CA ARG A 526 14.04 -23.31 17.38
C ARG A 526 12.73 -22.99 16.67
N CYS A 527 12.57 -23.54 15.47
CA CYS A 527 11.32 -23.56 14.71
C CYS A 527 11.15 -24.92 14.03
N ASN A 528 9.90 -25.29 13.75
CA ASN A 528 9.60 -26.42 12.88
C ASN A 528 9.89 -26.05 11.41
N GLY A 529 10.03 -27.06 10.54
CA GLY A 529 10.23 -26.83 9.11
C GLY A 529 9.01 -26.22 8.44
N GLY A 530 9.22 -25.38 7.42
CA GLY A 530 8.16 -24.63 6.75
C GLY A 530 7.31 -23.79 7.72
N SER A 531 7.93 -23.25 8.77
CA SER A 531 7.24 -22.62 9.89
C SER A 531 8.01 -21.45 10.47
N VAL A 532 7.35 -20.73 11.39
CA VAL A 532 7.91 -19.63 12.18
C VAL A 532 7.55 -19.83 13.65
N SER A 533 8.50 -19.53 14.52
CA SER A 533 8.34 -19.47 15.98
C SER A 533 8.74 -18.08 16.48
N VAL A 534 7.95 -17.55 17.41
CA VAL A 534 8.12 -16.22 17.98
C VAL A 534 8.26 -16.38 19.49
N TRP A 535 9.50 -16.37 19.94
CA TRP A 535 9.87 -16.59 21.33
C TRP A 535 9.86 -15.27 22.09
N VAL A 536 9.04 -15.16 23.13
CA VAL A 536 8.96 -13.94 23.96
C VAL A 536 9.28 -14.24 25.42
N GLU A 537 9.82 -13.24 26.11
CA GLU A 537 10.19 -13.33 27.52
C GLU A 537 8.98 -13.64 28.43
N ARG A 538 9.12 -14.64 29.32
CA ARG A 538 8.02 -15.11 30.18
C ARG A 538 7.42 -14.02 31.07
N ASP A 539 8.25 -13.34 31.84
CA ASP A 539 7.73 -12.48 32.91
C ASP A 539 6.96 -11.27 32.34
N PRO A 540 7.44 -10.58 31.30
CA PRO A 540 6.64 -9.61 30.55
C PRO A 540 5.39 -10.23 29.92
N LEU A 541 5.47 -11.43 29.33
CA LEU A 541 4.31 -12.11 28.75
C LEU A 541 3.20 -12.30 29.78
N LEU A 542 3.53 -12.85 30.96
CA LEU A 542 2.56 -13.06 32.03
C LEU A 542 1.94 -11.75 32.54
N SER A 543 2.70 -10.64 32.51
CA SER A 543 2.18 -9.32 32.87
C SER A 543 1.20 -8.76 31.83
N CYS A 544 1.38 -9.10 30.55
CA CYS A 544 0.51 -8.64 29.48
C CYS A 544 -0.79 -9.45 29.38
N LEU A 545 -0.81 -10.73 29.75
CA LEU A 545 -1.97 -11.63 29.57
C LEU A 545 -3.25 -11.21 30.34
N THR A 546 -3.18 -10.27 31.27
CA THR A 546 -4.37 -9.75 31.95
C THR A 546 -5.16 -8.81 31.03
N GLY A 547 -6.25 -9.28 30.41
CA GLY A 547 -7.22 -8.45 29.68
C GLY A 547 -7.04 -8.37 28.17
N LEU A 548 -6.25 -9.27 27.57
CA LEU A 548 -6.00 -9.32 26.12
C LEU A 548 -7.00 -10.18 25.35
N PRO A 549 -7.17 -9.94 24.03
CA PRO A 549 -8.07 -10.70 23.17
C PRO A 549 -7.52 -12.08 22.73
N ILE A 550 -6.27 -12.41 23.07
CA ILE A 550 -5.65 -13.69 22.70
C ILE A 550 -5.42 -14.60 23.91
N GLU A 551 -5.74 -15.88 23.76
CA GLU A 551 -5.34 -16.93 24.69
C GLU A 551 -3.96 -17.47 24.25
N ILE A 552 -2.95 -17.33 25.12
CA ILE A 552 -1.62 -17.95 24.94
C ILE A 552 -1.47 -19.01 26.03
N ARG A 553 -1.28 -20.26 25.62
CA ARG A 553 -1.06 -21.38 26.56
C ARG A 553 0.41 -21.43 26.98
N VAL A 554 0.70 -20.89 28.16
CA VAL A 554 2.00 -21.09 28.82
C VAL A 554 1.94 -22.44 29.55
N GLY A 555 2.80 -23.40 29.20
CA GLY A 555 2.81 -24.73 29.82
C GLY A 555 3.02 -24.66 31.34
N GLU A 556 2.19 -25.39 32.10
CA GLU A 556 2.33 -25.58 33.56
C GLU A 556 3.64 -26.28 33.94
#